data_AF-A0A3S4C991-F1
#
_entry.id   AF-A0A3S4C991-F1
#
_cell.length_a   1.000
_cell.length_b   1.000
_cell.length_c   1.000
_cell.angle_alpha   90.00
_cell.angle_beta   90.00
_cell.angle_gamma   90.00
#
_symmetry.space_group_name_H-M   'P 1'
#
loop_
_entity.id
_entity.type
_entity.pdbx_description
1 polymer ?
#
loop_
_entity_poly.entity_id
_entity_poly.type
_entity_poly.pdbx_seq_one_letter_code
_entity_poly.pdbx_strand_id
1 'polypeptide(L)'
;MFGALLVFIMVVWLKAAALLYALTFGLSPIPAGEILVRASTDTRVLTFLLAGNAIGAGLAALVFCISVAGIPYLLDKDVDFITAATTSIRAVMQNKGPMVVWAIILAVMLLGSVATGFLGLLVALPVAGHTTWHLYRRMVEDQAQ
;
A
#
# COMPACT_ATOMS: atom_id res chain seq x y z
N MET A 1 2.64 9.26 16.77
CA MET A 1 3.25 7.90 16.75
C MET A 1 2.95 7.14 15.46
N PHE A 2 1.71 7.11 14.97
CA PHE A 2 1.35 6.38 13.73
C PHE A 2 2.21 6.74 12.51
N GLY A 3 2.42 8.04 12.25
CA GLY A 3 3.28 8.48 11.15
C GLY A 3 4.72 7.96 11.24
N ALA A 4 5.28 7.79 12.45
CA ALA A 4 6.62 7.25 12.62
C ALA A 4 6.70 5.77 12.22
N LEU A 5 5.64 4.98 12.47
CA LEU A 5 5.57 3.60 11.99
C LEU A 5 5.53 3.55 10.45
N LEU A 6 4.73 4.42 9.82
CA LEU A 6 4.65 4.48 8.36
C LEU A 6 6.00 4.88 7.74
N VAL A 7 6.69 5.85 8.36
CA VAL A 7 8.06 6.22 7.97
C VAL A 7 9.03 5.05 8.15
N PHE A 8 8.93 4.31 9.25
CA PHE A 8 9.75 3.12 9.47
C PHE A 8 9.52 2.07 8.37
N ILE A 9 8.26 1.76 8.05
CA ILE A 9 7.92 0.82 6.97
C ILE A 9 8.43 1.33 5.62
N MET A 10 8.33 2.64 5.35
CA MET A 10 8.90 3.28 4.15
C MET A 10 10.42 3.10 4.07
N VAL A 11 11.14 3.29 5.19
CA VAL A 11 12.60 3.07 5.24
C VAL A 11 12.95 1.62 5.00
N VAL A 12 12.19 0.68 5.58
CA VAL A 12 12.35 -0.76 5.31
C VAL A 12 12.17 -1.05 3.83
N TRP A 13 11.15 -0.46 3.18
CA TRP A 13 10.92 -0.60 1.75
C TRP A 13 12.10 -0.06 0.92
N LEU A 14 12.58 1.14 1.21
CA LEU A 14 13.75 1.74 0.54
C LEU A 14 15.00 0.86 0.67
N LYS A 15 15.23 0.27 1.86
CA LYS A 15 16.35 -0.64 2.10
C LYS A 15 16.18 -1.96 1.36
N ALA A 16 14.97 -2.51 1.32
CA ALA A 16 14.67 -3.72 0.55
C ALA A 16 14.88 -3.48 -0.95
N ALA A 17 14.44 -2.34 -1.48
CA ALA A 17 14.64 -1.96 -2.88
C ALA A 17 16.14 -1.78 -3.21
N ALA A 18 16.90 -1.11 -2.34
CA ALA A 18 18.34 -0.94 -2.50
C ALA A 18 19.10 -2.28 -2.45
N LEU A 19 18.73 -3.16 -1.52
CA LEU A 19 19.31 -4.49 -1.42
C LEU A 19 18.99 -5.33 -2.66
N LEU A 20 17.72 -5.33 -3.10
CA LEU A 20 17.31 -6.05 -4.30
C LEU A 20 18.08 -5.56 -5.52
N TYR A 21 18.22 -4.24 -5.67
CA TYR A 21 19.01 -3.63 -6.75
C TYR A 21 20.48 -4.07 -6.70
N ALA A 22 21.08 -4.07 -5.52
CA ALA A 22 22.46 -4.51 -5.33
C ALA A 22 22.64 -6.00 -5.67
N LEU A 23 21.68 -6.84 -5.32
CA LEU A 23 21.70 -8.28 -5.64
C LEU A 23 21.53 -8.56 -7.13
N THR A 24 20.76 -7.75 -7.86
CA THR A 24 20.48 -7.99 -9.28
C THR A 24 21.49 -7.32 -10.23
N PHE A 25 22.02 -6.15 -9.88
CA PHE A 25 22.87 -5.33 -10.77
C PHE A 25 24.28 -5.07 -10.24
N GLY A 26 24.53 -5.29 -8.94
CA GLY A 26 25.84 -5.08 -8.33
C GLY A 26 26.41 -3.68 -8.61
N LEU A 27 27.61 -3.64 -9.19
CA LEU A 27 28.33 -2.41 -9.56
C LEU A 27 28.05 -1.93 -10.99
N SER A 28 27.16 -2.57 -11.74
CA SER A 28 26.82 -2.21 -13.13
C SER A 28 25.45 -1.55 -13.19
N PRO A 29 25.35 -0.22 -12.98
CA PRO A 29 24.07 0.46 -12.98
C PRO A 29 23.45 0.51 -14.37
N ILE A 30 22.14 0.27 -14.43
CA ILE A 30 21.35 0.46 -15.65
C ILE A 30 20.73 1.86 -15.61
N PRO A 31 20.87 2.66 -16.69
CA PRO A 31 20.18 3.94 -16.79
C PRO A 31 18.66 3.78 -16.63
N ALA A 32 18.02 4.62 -15.82
CA ALA A 32 16.59 4.51 -15.51
C ALA A 32 15.71 4.50 -16.78
N GLY A 33 16.10 5.24 -17.82
CA GLY A 33 15.39 5.29 -19.10
C GLY A 33 15.42 3.98 -19.91
N GLU A 34 16.34 3.06 -19.61
CA GLU A 34 16.47 1.80 -20.33
C GLU A 34 15.75 0.63 -19.63
N ILE A 35 15.31 0.80 -18.39
CA ILE A 35 14.70 -0.26 -17.59
C ILE A 35 13.49 -0.87 -18.31
N LEU A 36 12.62 -0.03 -18.89
CA LEU A 36 11.39 -0.49 -19.53
C LEU A 36 11.68 -1.27 -20.82
N VAL A 37 12.66 -0.82 -21.61
CA VAL A 37 13.07 -1.49 -22.86
C VAL A 37 13.75 -2.82 -22.56
N ARG A 38 14.59 -2.85 -21.51
CA ARG A 38 15.32 -4.06 -21.10
C ARG A 38 14.45 -5.03 -20.31
N ALA A 39 13.29 -4.64 -19.82
CA ALA A 39 12.40 -5.51 -19.04
C ALA A 39 11.97 -6.78 -19.80
N SER A 40 11.81 -6.71 -21.12
CA SER A 40 11.44 -7.85 -21.97
C SER A 40 12.64 -8.66 -22.47
N THR A 41 13.84 -8.09 -22.41
CA THR A 41 15.05 -8.65 -23.06
C THR A 41 16.07 -9.18 -22.05
N ASP A 42 16.14 -8.57 -20.85
CA ASP A 42 17.04 -8.97 -19.77
C ASP A 42 16.25 -9.56 -18.60
N THR A 43 16.41 -10.87 -18.41
CA THR A 43 15.78 -11.62 -17.31
C THR A 43 16.12 -11.05 -15.94
N ARG A 44 17.29 -10.43 -15.74
CA ARG A 44 17.64 -9.79 -14.45
C ARG A 44 16.78 -8.56 -14.20
N VAL A 45 16.52 -7.75 -15.22
CA VAL A 45 15.63 -6.59 -15.12
C VAL A 45 14.21 -7.04 -14.83
N LEU A 46 13.72 -8.06 -15.52
CA LEU A 46 12.40 -8.63 -15.25
C LEU A 46 12.30 -9.16 -13.82
N THR A 47 13.31 -9.90 -13.36
CA THR A 47 13.36 -10.46 -12.00
C THR A 47 13.37 -9.37 -10.94
N PHE A 48 14.17 -8.32 -11.15
CA PHE A 48 14.20 -7.13 -10.28
C PHE A 48 12.83 -6.47 -10.18
N LEU A 49 12.16 -6.25 -11.32
CA LEU A 49 10.83 -5.63 -11.35
C LEU A 49 9.78 -6.50 -10.64
N LEU A 50 9.73 -7.81 -10.94
CA LEU A 50 8.75 -8.71 -10.33
C LEU A 50 8.98 -8.88 -8.83
N ALA A 51 10.22 -9.12 -8.41
CA ALA A 51 10.56 -9.27 -6.99
C ALA A 51 10.32 -7.97 -6.21
N GLY A 52 10.69 -6.82 -6.79
CA GLY A 52 10.47 -5.51 -6.19
C GLY A 52 8.97 -5.20 -6.01
N ASN A 53 8.17 -5.48 -7.04
CA ASN A 53 6.71 -5.34 -6.97
C ASN A 53 6.10 -6.31 -5.94
N ALA A 54 6.57 -7.55 -5.85
CA ALA A 54 6.07 -8.51 -4.86
C ALA A 54 6.35 -8.08 -3.42
N ILE A 55 7.57 -7.61 -3.13
CA ILE A 55 7.96 -7.07 -1.82
C ILE A 55 7.12 -5.82 -1.51
N GLY A 56 7.01 -4.90 -2.49
CA GLY A 56 6.21 -3.69 -2.37
C GLY A 56 4.74 -3.99 -2.11
N ALA A 57 4.14 -4.95 -2.83
CA ALA A 57 2.76 -5.37 -2.64
C ALA A 57 2.52 -5.97 -1.25
N GLY A 58 3.47 -6.77 -0.73
CA GLY A 58 3.40 -7.30 0.63
C GLY A 58 3.42 -6.20 1.69
N LEU A 59 4.33 -5.22 1.56
CA LEU A 59 4.39 -4.08 2.47
C LEU A 59 3.16 -3.16 2.34
N ALA A 60 2.66 -2.93 1.12
CA ALA A 60 1.44 -2.17 0.89
C ALA A 60 0.23 -2.85 1.53
N ALA A 61 0.11 -4.18 1.42
CA ALA A 61 -0.93 -4.96 2.07
C ALA A 61 -0.85 -4.85 3.61
N LEU A 62 0.36 -4.93 4.18
CA LEU A 62 0.58 -4.72 5.61
C LEU A 62 0.10 -3.34 6.04
N VAL A 63 0.53 -2.29 5.33
CA VAL A 63 0.14 -0.90 5.61
C VAL A 63 -1.36 -0.71 5.47
N PHE A 64 -1.96 -1.27 4.43
CA PHE A 64 -3.41 -1.23 4.23
C PHE A 64 -4.14 -1.85 5.42
N CYS A 65 -3.74 -3.05 5.85
CA CYS A 65 -4.37 -3.75 6.98
C CYS A 65 -4.37 -2.94 8.28
N ILE A 66 -3.29 -2.22 8.58
CA ILE A 66 -3.19 -1.42 9.81
C ILE A 66 -3.85 -0.04 9.70
N SER A 67 -4.08 0.48 8.49
CA SER A 67 -4.47 1.87 8.27
C SER A 67 -5.91 2.06 7.83
N VAL A 68 -6.48 1.13 7.05
CA VAL A 68 -7.77 1.32 6.36
C VAL A 68 -8.92 1.66 7.33
N ALA A 69 -8.98 0.98 8.48
CA ALA A 69 -9.91 1.30 9.55
C ALA A 69 -9.20 1.96 10.76
N GLY A 70 -7.87 1.84 10.86
CA GLY A 70 -7.10 2.40 11.97
C GLY A 70 -7.08 3.93 11.97
N ILE A 71 -6.90 4.57 10.81
CA ILE A 71 -6.93 6.04 10.69
C ILE A 71 -8.30 6.61 11.07
N PRO A 72 -9.43 6.18 10.48
CA PRO A 72 -10.73 6.72 10.86
C PRO A 72 -11.07 6.41 12.33
N TYR A 73 -10.65 5.26 12.87
CA TYR A 73 -10.83 4.93 14.28
C TYR A 73 -10.07 5.87 15.22
N LEU A 74 -8.84 6.26 14.86
CA LEU A 74 -8.06 7.28 15.61
C LEU A 74 -8.68 8.67 15.53
N LEU A 75 -9.43 8.97 14.46
CA LEU A 75 -10.09 10.27 14.28
C LEU A 75 -11.45 10.32 14.98
N ASP A 76 -12.15 9.20 15.07
CA ASP A 76 -13.46 9.08 15.73
C ASP A 76 -13.36 8.85 17.24
N LYS A 77 -12.29 8.19 17.71
CA LYS A 77 -12.10 7.82 19.12
C LYS A 77 -10.71 8.23 19.62
N ASP A 78 -10.67 8.73 20.86
CA ASP A 78 -9.43 8.98 21.59
C ASP A 78 -8.79 7.67 22.05
N VAL A 79 -8.03 7.03 21.16
CA VAL A 79 -7.39 5.72 21.39
C VAL A 79 -5.93 5.73 20.94
N ASP A 80 -5.15 4.86 21.56
CA ASP A 80 -3.75 4.68 21.15
C ASP A 80 -3.65 4.01 19.78
N PHE A 81 -2.56 4.32 19.07
CA PHE A 81 -2.28 3.78 17.74
C PHE A 81 -2.28 2.24 17.70
N ILE A 82 -1.74 1.57 18.74
CA ILE A 82 -1.69 0.10 18.80
C ILE A 82 -3.11 -0.48 18.81
N THR A 83 -3.99 0.12 19.59
CA THR A 83 -5.42 -0.26 19.64
C THR A 83 -6.07 -0.05 18.27
N ALA A 84 -5.84 1.10 17.63
CA ALA A 84 -6.39 1.36 16.29
C ALA A 84 -5.88 0.37 15.22
N ALA A 85 -4.58 0.05 15.23
CA ALA A 85 -4.00 -0.89 14.28
C ALA A 85 -4.54 -2.31 14.47
N THR A 86 -4.65 -2.76 15.72
CA THR A 86 -5.20 -4.09 16.02
C THR A 86 -6.68 -4.20 15.67
N THR A 87 -7.47 -3.15 15.92
CA THR A 87 -8.86 -3.06 15.46
C THR A 87 -8.94 -3.10 13.93
N SER A 88 -8.08 -2.37 13.23
CA SER A 88 -8.03 -2.37 11.76
C SER A 88 -7.71 -3.76 11.20
N ILE A 89 -6.70 -4.43 11.76
CA ILE A 89 -6.34 -5.80 11.36
C ILE A 89 -7.54 -6.74 11.58
N ARG A 90 -8.20 -6.67 12.74
CA ARG A 90 -9.38 -7.49 13.03
C ARG A 90 -10.51 -7.23 12.03
N ALA A 91 -10.81 -5.97 11.75
CA ALA A 91 -11.83 -5.58 10.77
C ALA A 91 -11.52 -6.16 9.38
N VAL A 92 -10.26 -6.11 8.95
CA VAL A 92 -9.84 -6.70 7.67
C VAL A 92 -9.92 -8.23 7.68
N MET A 93 -9.51 -8.86 8.77
CA MET A 93 -9.51 -10.32 8.89
C MET A 93 -10.91 -10.92 8.98
N GLN A 94 -11.90 -10.16 9.48
CA GLN A 94 -13.31 -10.56 9.45
C GLN A 94 -13.95 -10.30 8.09
N ASN A 95 -13.51 -9.26 7.37
CA ASN A 95 -14.09 -8.83 6.10
C ASN A 95 -13.14 -9.04 4.91
N LYS A 96 -12.46 -10.21 4.83
CA LYS A 96 -11.37 -10.44 3.86
C LYS A 96 -11.78 -10.18 2.41
N GLY A 97 -12.93 -10.71 2.00
CA GLY A 97 -13.42 -10.57 0.62
C GLY A 97 -13.59 -9.10 0.21
N PRO A 98 -14.46 -8.34 0.89
CA PRO A 98 -14.64 -6.92 0.63
C PRO A 98 -13.35 -6.10 0.72
N MET A 99 -12.46 -6.42 1.66
CA MET A 99 -11.21 -5.68 1.84
C MET A 99 -10.18 -5.95 0.76
N VAL A 100 -10.09 -7.19 0.25
CA VAL A 100 -9.25 -7.50 -0.91
C VAL A 100 -9.76 -6.78 -2.15
N VAL A 101 -11.08 -6.80 -2.40
CA VAL A 101 -11.69 -6.06 -3.50
C VAL A 101 -11.39 -4.57 -3.38
N TRP A 102 -11.53 -4.01 -2.18
CA TRP A 102 -11.23 -2.59 -1.94
C TRP A 102 -9.76 -2.25 -2.16
N ALA A 103 -8.83 -3.08 -1.68
CA ALA A 103 -7.40 -2.90 -1.93
C ALA A 103 -7.06 -2.94 -3.43
N ILE A 104 -7.70 -3.82 -4.20
CA ILE A 104 -7.55 -3.89 -5.66
C ILE A 104 -8.08 -2.61 -6.32
N ILE A 105 -9.26 -2.13 -5.91
CA ILE A 105 -9.84 -0.88 -6.45
C ILE A 105 -8.88 0.29 -6.20
N LEU A 106 -8.33 0.41 -4.98
CA LEU A 106 -7.34 1.45 -4.66
C LEU A 106 -6.09 1.34 -5.54
N ALA A 107 -5.58 0.12 -5.76
CA ALA A 107 -4.44 -0.11 -6.63
C ALA A 107 -4.73 0.32 -8.08
N VAL A 108 -5.90 -0.03 -8.63
CA VAL A 108 -6.32 0.36 -9.98
C VAL A 108 -6.48 1.89 -10.09
N MET A 109 -7.10 2.52 -9.09
CA MET A 109 -7.24 3.98 -9.04
C MET A 109 -5.87 4.68 -9.00
N LEU A 110 -4.92 4.15 -8.23
CA LEU A 110 -3.56 4.68 -8.15
C LEU A 110 -2.82 4.50 -9.49
N LEU A 111 -2.88 3.31 -10.08
CA LEU A 111 -2.26 3.04 -11.39
C LEU A 111 -2.84 3.92 -12.50
N GLY A 112 -4.17 4.08 -12.54
CA GLY A 112 -4.83 5.00 -13.48
C GLY A 112 -4.41 6.46 -13.24
N SER A 113 -4.22 6.85 -11.99
CA SER A 113 -3.74 8.20 -11.65
C SER A 113 -2.30 8.42 -12.15
N VAL A 114 -1.41 7.44 -12.00
CA VAL A 114 -0.03 7.50 -12.52
C VAL A 114 -0.03 7.72 -14.04
N ALA A 115 -0.91 7.03 -14.77
CA ALA A 115 -1.02 7.19 -16.24
C ALA A 115 -1.40 8.63 -16.66
N THR A 116 -2.15 9.35 -15.82
CA THR A 116 -2.54 10.75 -16.05
C THR A 116 -1.54 11.78 -15.50
N GLY A 117 -0.33 11.36 -15.11
CA GLY A 117 0.63 12.25 -14.47
C GLY A 117 0.19 12.69 -13.07
N PHE A 118 -0.47 11.80 -12.32
CA PHE A 118 -1.04 12.01 -10.98
C PHE A 118 -2.25 12.94 -10.88
N LEU A 119 -2.75 13.51 -11.99
CA LEU A 119 -3.97 14.33 -11.99
C LEU A 119 -5.21 13.56 -11.51
N GLY A 120 -5.28 12.26 -11.81
CA GLY A 120 -6.34 11.36 -11.34
C GLY A 120 -6.47 11.32 -9.80
N LEU A 121 -5.42 11.65 -9.05
CA LEU A 121 -5.47 11.72 -7.58
C LEU A 121 -6.45 12.78 -7.06
N LEU A 122 -6.72 13.85 -7.83
CA LEU A 122 -7.70 14.86 -7.46
C LEU A 122 -9.10 14.28 -7.25
N VAL A 123 -9.44 13.24 -8.03
CA VAL A 123 -10.71 12.52 -7.90
C VAL A 123 -10.54 11.28 -7.04
N ALA A 124 -9.43 10.57 -7.19
CA ALA A 124 -9.20 9.31 -6.49
C ALA A 124 -9.11 9.49 -4.97
N LEU A 125 -8.47 10.56 -4.49
CA LEU A 125 -8.32 10.80 -3.05
C LEU A 125 -9.67 11.08 -2.36
N PRO A 126 -10.54 12.00 -2.83
CA PRO A 126 -11.87 12.18 -2.26
C PRO A 126 -12.72 10.90 -2.26
N VAL A 127 -12.73 10.17 -3.38
CA VAL A 127 -13.51 8.94 -3.53
C VAL A 127 -13.00 7.85 -2.60
N ALA A 128 -11.68 7.66 -2.52
CA ALA A 128 -11.06 6.70 -1.62
C ALA A 128 -11.35 7.05 -0.15
N GLY A 129 -11.23 8.32 0.23
CA GLY A 129 -11.51 8.78 1.59
C GLY A 129 -12.97 8.56 1.98
N HIS A 130 -13.91 8.97 1.13
CA HIS A 130 -15.34 8.80 1.37
C HIS A 130 -15.72 7.33 1.47
N THR A 131 -15.24 6.49 0.55
CA THR A 131 -15.55 5.05 0.56
C THR A 131 -14.94 4.36 1.78
N THR A 132 -13.70 4.70 2.15
CA THR A 132 -13.03 4.15 3.34
C THR A 132 -13.79 4.54 4.61
N TRP A 133 -14.29 5.77 4.71
CA TRP A 133 -15.14 6.19 5.83
C TRP A 133 -16.43 5.37 5.93
N HIS A 134 -17.09 5.11 4.81
CA HIS A 134 -18.31 4.31 4.77
C HIS A 134 -18.04 2.83 5.13
N LEU A 135 -16.95 2.27 4.63
CA LEU A 135 -16.51 0.91 4.99
C LEU A 135 -16.20 0.83 6.48
N TYR A 136 -15.48 1.80 7.03
CA TYR A 136 -15.17 1.90 8.46
C TYR A 136 -16.43 1.90 9.31
N ARG A 137 -17.40 2.77 9.02
CA ARG A 137 -18.65 2.85 9.79
C ARG A 137 -19.40 1.53 9.77
N ARG A 138 -19.53 0.90 8.59
CA ARG A 138 -20.19 -0.41 8.47
C ARG A 138 -19.48 -1.49 9.28
N MET A 139 -18.15 -1.55 9.21
CA MET A 139 -17.37 -2.57 9.93
C MET A 139 -17.44 -2.42 11.45
N VAL A 140 -17.50 -1.18 11.96
CA VAL A 140 -17.58 -0.92 13.41
C VAL A 140 -19.01 -1.07 13.93
N GLU A 141 -20.02 -0.68 13.16
CA GLU A 141 -21.43 -0.92 13.49
C GLU A 141 -21.74 -2.42 13.57
N ASP A 142 -21.18 -3.25 12.68
CA ASP A 142 -21.29 -4.72 12.71
C ASP A 142 -20.61 -5.36 13.93
N GLN A 143 -19.56 -4.75 14.49
CA GLN A 143 -18.85 -5.26 15.67
C GLN A 143 -19.61 -5.05 16.99
N ALA A 144 -20.61 -4.15 17.00
CA ALA A 144 -21.42 -3.84 18.17
C ALA A 144 -22.67 -4.74 18.31
N GLN A 145 -22.88 -5.66 17.37
CA GLN A 145 -23.93 -6.69 17.39
C GLN A 145 -23.33 -8.06 17.73
#